data_AF-A0A0D0D4I0-F1
#
_entry.id   AF-A0A0D0D4I0-F1
#
_cell.length_a   1.000
_cell.length_b   1.000
_cell.length_c   1.000
_cell.angle_alpha   90.00
_cell.angle_beta   90.00
_cell.angle_gamma   90.00
#
_symmetry.space_group_name_H-M   'P 1'
#
loop_
_entity.id
_entity.type
_entity.pdbx_description
1 polymer ?
#
loop_
_entity_poly.entity_id
_entity_poly.type
_entity_poly.pdbx_seq_one_letter_code
_entity_poly.pdbx_strand_id
1 'polypeptide(L)'
;MDTGNLLHGNNFIIGDLFVTLVRTTEKALALSLVRCTQISENGIARGSIKTATLTNARSGVKLSGDVKILLPSSHSSAHLNLLWIWNGAYLKTPSIVPGTNVMTNHVVSISVPSHLVELMNPSIMKASDHLLPQDTVEVNSNDSTWALSDEALQTAIALLWERIKKSAVLLTSICMVSAHCDIFPYQTQEHTLFSSSPCTD
;
A
#
# COMPACT_ATOMS: atom_id res chain seq x y z
N MET A 1 0.97 23.64 18.79
CA MET A 1 0.06 22.51 18.50
C MET A 1 0.95 21.38 18.02
N ASP A 2 1.07 20.31 18.81
CA ASP A 2 1.89 19.15 18.45
C ASP A 2 1.33 18.53 17.18
N THR A 3 2.11 18.54 16.10
CA THR A 3 1.88 17.73 14.91
C THR A 3 2.10 16.27 15.32
N GLY A 4 1.02 15.66 15.81
CA GLY A 4 1.04 14.34 16.43
C GLY A 4 1.65 13.30 15.52
N ASN A 5 2.83 12.79 15.91
CA ASN A 5 3.34 11.53 15.42
C ASN A 5 2.29 10.46 15.71
N LEU A 6 1.70 9.88 14.66
CA LEU A 6 0.70 8.82 14.78
C LEU A 6 1.32 7.52 15.28
N LEU A 7 2.63 7.33 15.07
CA LEU A 7 3.36 6.20 15.63
C LEU A 7 3.58 6.40 17.13
N HIS A 8 2.87 5.60 17.92
CA HIS A 8 2.90 5.61 19.39
C HIS A 8 4.20 4.96 19.92
N GLY A 9 5.34 5.65 19.75
CA GLY A 9 6.64 5.17 20.23
C GLY A 9 7.10 3.87 19.55
N ASN A 10 7.50 2.87 20.35
CA ASN A 10 8.03 1.59 19.87
C ASN A 10 6.96 0.54 19.54
N ASN A 11 5.69 0.94 19.50
CA ASN A 11 4.57 0.05 19.24
C ASN A 11 3.80 0.48 17.99
N PHE A 12 3.34 -0.52 17.25
CA PHE A 12 2.37 -0.41 16.19
C PHE A 12 1.02 -0.91 16.69
N ILE A 13 -0.05 -0.17 16.41
CA ILE A 13 -1.40 -0.44 16.92
C ILE A 13 -2.44 -0.53 15.81
N ILE A 14 -3.61 -1.08 16.12
CA ILE A 14 -4.76 -1.02 15.21
C ILE A 14 -5.11 0.44 14.93
N GLY A 15 -5.27 0.78 13.65
CA GLY A 15 -5.53 2.13 13.17
C GLY A 15 -4.32 2.80 12.52
N ASP A 16 -3.11 2.34 12.81
CA ASP A 16 -1.87 2.85 12.20
C ASP A 16 -1.81 2.51 10.70
N LEU A 17 -0.99 3.27 9.98
CA LEU A 17 -0.75 3.06 8.56
C LEU A 17 0.47 2.18 8.31
N PHE A 18 0.35 1.34 7.30
CA PHE A 18 1.49 0.66 6.71
C PHE A 18 1.36 0.64 5.19
N VAL A 19 2.49 0.46 4.51
CA VAL A 19 2.53 0.16 3.08
C VAL A 19 3.10 -1.22 2.85
N THR A 20 2.67 -1.84 1.75
CA THR A 20 3.16 -3.14 1.30
C THR A 20 3.03 -3.24 -0.21
N LEU A 21 3.82 -4.12 -0.83
CA LEU A 21 3.68 -4.41 -2.24
C LEU A 21 2.54 -5.41 -2.43
N VAL A 22 1.67 -5.14 -3.40
CA VAL A 22 0.58 -6.02 -3.82
C VAL A 22 0.68 -6.29 -5.31
N ARG A 23 0.13 -7.43 -5.74
CA ARG A 23 -0.09 -7.73 -7.15
C ARG A 23 -1.48 -7.31 -7.57
N THR A 24 -1.62 -6.87 -8.81
CA THR A 24 -2.92 -6.65 -9.44
C THR A 24 -3.29 -7.82 -10.35
N THR A 25 -4.53 -7.84 -10.84
CA THR A 25 -5.03 -8.84 -11.79
C THR A 25 -4.29 -8.80 -13.13
N GLU A 26 -3.74 -7.64 -13.51
CA GLU A 26 -2.89 -7.45 -14.68
C GLU A 26 -1.44 -7.93 -14.45
N LYS A 27 -1.23 -8.64 -13.33
CA LYS A 27 0.05 -9.15 -12.85
C LYS A 27 1.09 -8.06 -12.52
N ALA A 28 0.69 -6.79 -12.57
CA ALA A 28 1.49 -5.64 -12.15
C ALA A 28 1.74 -5.65 -10.63
N LEU A 29 2.80 -4.96 -10.18
CA LEU A 29 3.05 -4.67 -8.76
C LEU A 29 2.68 -3.22 -8.47
N ALA A 30 2.01 -3.00 -7.33
CA ALA A 30 1.66 -1.68 -6.85
C ALA A 30 2.02 -1.54 -5.36
N LEU A 31 2.30 -0.32 -4.93
CA LEU A 31 2.42 -0.01 -3.52
C LEU A 31 1.01 0.24 -2.97
N SER A 32 0.58 -0.59 -2.02
CA SER A 32 -0.69 -0.41 -1.34
C SER A 32 -0.47 0.34 -0.03
N LEU A 33 -1.20 1.44 0.17
CA LEU A 33 -1.29 2.12 1.46
C LEU A 33 -2.52 1.62 2.20
N VAL A 34 -2.32 1.14 3.42
CA VAL A 34 -3.31 0.37 4.16
C VAL A 34 -3.46 0.92 5.57
N ARG A 35 -4.72 1.06 6.01
CA ARG A 35 -5.03 1.29 7.42
C ARG A 35 -5.18 -0.04 8.12
N CYS A 36 -4.35 -0.29 9.12
CA CYS A 36 -4.44 -1.53 9.89
C CYS A 36 -5.77 -1.61 10.64
N THR A 37 -6.49 -2.71 10.45
CA THR A 37 -7.74 -3.02 11.15
C THR A 37 -7.57 -4.21 12.10
N GLN A 38 -6.56 -5.06 11.87
CA GLN A 38 -6.29 -6.22 12.69
C GLN A 38 -4.80 -6.56 12.73
N ILE A 39 -4.31 -6.92 13.91
CA ILE A 39 -2.98 -7.50 14.13
C ILE A 39 -3.19 -8.92 14.65
N SER A 40 -2.47 -9.88 14.11
CA SER A 40 -2.46 -11.25 14.64
C SER A 40 -1.03 -11.77 14.75
N GLU A 41 -0.76 -12.55 15.79
CA GLU A 41 0.53 -13.20 16.05
C GLU A 41 0.25 -14.68 16.27
N ASN A 42 0.76 -15.55 15.37
CA ASN A 42 0.50 -16.99 15.40
C ASN A 42 -1.00 -17.34 15.44
N GLY A 43 -1.83 -16.55 14.74
CA GLY A 43 -3.29 -16.69 14.70
C GLY A 43 -4.04 -16.06 15.87
N ILE A 44 -3.34 -15.52 16.88
CA ILE A 44 -3.96 -14.87 18.04
C ILE A 44 -4.08 -13.37 17.78
N ALA A 45 -5.27 -12.80 17.95
CA ALA A 45 -5.50 -11.37 17.80
C ALA A 45 -4.73 -10.54 18.84
N ARG A 46 -4.14 -9.43 18.39
CA ARG A 46 -3.40 -8.48 19.23
C ARG A 46 -3.94 -7.07 19.00
N GLY A 47 -3.97 -6.25 20.05
CA GLY A 47 -4.30 -4.82 19.93
C GLY A 47 -3.10 -3.96 19.52
N SER A 48 -1.89 -4.43 19.82
CA SER A 48 -0.63 -3.75 19.55
C SER A 48 0.52 -4.75 19.43
N ILE A 49 1.61 -4.32 18.79
CA ILE A 49 2.85 -5.10 18.69
C ILE A 49 4.08 -4.20 18.64
N LYS A 50 5.20 -4.66 19.18
CA LYS A 50 6.47 -3.93 19.11
C LYS A 50 6.96 -3.85 17.67
N THR A 51 7.43 -2.67 17.25
CA THR A 51 7.95 -2.44 15.89
C THR A 51 9.10 -3.37 15.53
N ALA A 52 9.98 -3.69 16.49
CA ALA A 52 11.06 -4.65 16.27
C ALA A 52 10.54 -6.05 15.90
N THR A 53 9.41 -6.49 16.47
CA THR A 53 8.80 -7.79 16.18
C THR A 53 8.21 -7.84 14.76
N LEU A 54 7.68 -6.71 14.25
CA LEU A 54 7.13 -6.63 12.89
C LEU A 54 8.17 -6.94 11.83
N THR A 55 9.41 -6.46 12.01
CA THR A 55 10.49 -6.68 11.03
C THR A 55 11.04 -8.11 11.04
N ASN A 56 10.67 -8.93 12.03
CA ASN A 56 11.15 -10.30 12.14
C ASN A 56 10.27 -11.26 11.31
N ALA A 57 10.83 -11.83 10.24
CA ALA A 57 10.14 -12.78 9.37
C ALA A 57 9.64 -14.05 10.08
N ARG A 58 10.23 -14.40 11.22
CA ARG A 58 9.88 -15.59 12.02
C ARG A 58 8.88 -15.29 13.13
N SER A 59 8.39 -14.05 13.26
CA SER A 59 7.46 -13.67 14.34
C SER A 59 6.08 -14.32 14.22
N GLY A 60 5.71 -14.80 13.03
CA GLY A 60 4.37 -15.30 12.77
C GLY A 60 3.30 -14.21 12.79
N VAL A 61 3.71 -12.94 12.72
CA VAL A 61 2.81 -11.79 12.77
C VAL A 61 2.27 -11.47 11.38
N LYS A 62 0.95 -11.29 11.31
CA LYS A 62 0.23 -10.82 10.13
C LYS A 62 -0.53 -9.54 10.45
N LEU A 63 -0.49 -8.61 9.51
CA LEU A 63 -1.27 -7.38 9.55
C LEU A 63 -2.39 -7.49 8.52
N SER A 64 -3.62 -7.16 8.92
CA SER A 64 -4.72 -6.98 8.01
C SER A 64 -5.23 -5.55 8.07
N GLY A 65 -5.76 -5.06 6.95
CA GLY A 65 -6.22 -3.70 6.87
C GLY A 65 -6.93 -3.36 5.58
N ASP A 66 -7.58 -2.20 5.59
CA ASP A 66 -8.34 -1.67 4.47
C ASP A 66 -7.44 -0.82 3.59
N VAL A 67 -7.45 -1.11 2.30
CA VAL A 67 -6.64 -0.42 1.30
C VAL A 67 -7.24 0.96 1.05
N LYS A 68 -6.41 1.99 1.20
CA LYS A 68 -6.78 3.37 0.90
C LYS A 68 -6.57 3.68 -0.57
N ILE A 69 -5.41 3.30 -1.09
CA ILE A 69 -5.02 3.58 -2.47
C ILE A 69 -3.96 2.56 -2.93
N LEU A 70 -3.94 2.33 -4.24
CA LEU A 70 -2.82 1.68 -4.93
C LEU A 70 -2.02 2.77 -5.65
N LEU A 71 -0.74 2.87 -5.32
CA LEU A 71 0.20 3.79 -5.94
C LEU A 71 1.04 3.00 -6.96
N PRO A 72 1.08 3.43 -8.24
CA PRO A 72 1.94 2.81 -9.22
C PRO A 72 3.40 3.03 -8.83
N SER A 73 4.25 2.02 -9.03
CA SER A 73 5.67 2.15 -8.70
C SER A 73 6.44 3.08 -9.67
N SER A 74 5.85 3.39 -10.83
CA SER A 74 6.42 4.29 -11.83
C SER A 74 5.72 5.63 -11.76
N HIS A 75 6.21 6.52 -10.93
CA HIS A 75 5.92 7.95 -11.10
C HIS A 75 6.64 8.40 -12.36
N SER A 76 5.98 8.28 -13.52
CA SER A 76 6.38 9.05 -14.70
C SER A 76 6.43 10.51 -14.25
N SER A 77 7.63 11.08 -14.30
CA SER A 77 8.05 12.35 -13.71
C SER A 77 7.38 13.60 -14.33
N ALA A 78 6.18 13.46 -14.91
CA ALA A 78 5.58 14.49 -15.73
C ALA A 78 4.77 15.54 -14.94
N HIS A 79 4.30 15.27 -13.72
CA HIS A 79 3.62 16.29 -12.91
C HIS A 79 3.96 16.18 -11.41
N LEU A 80 4.70 17.18 -10.93
CA LEU A 80 5.31 17.34 -9.61
C LEU A 80 4.28 17.48 -8.47
N ASN A 81 3.46 16.48 -8.21
CA ASN A 81 2.82 16.36 -6.90
C ASN A 81 3.76 15.60 -5.97
N LEU A 82 4.64 16.36 -5.30
CA LEU A 82 5.61 15.87 -4.31
C LEU A 82 4.96 15.28 -3.04
N LEU A 83 3.63 15.39 -2.94
CA LEU A 83 2.86 15.04 -1.78
C LEU A 83 1.63 14.24 -2.21
N TRP A 84 1.53 13.01 -1.73
CA TRP A 84 0.29 12.27 -1.76
C TRP A 84 -0.61 12.74 -0.63
N ILE A 85 -1.88 13.00 -0.92
CA ILE A 85 -2.87 13.46 0.06
C ILE A 85 -4.06 12.50 0.01
N TRP A 86 -4.50 12.07 1.20
CA TRP A 86 -5.67 11.22 1.31
C TRP A 86 -6.96 12.04 1.10
N ASN A 87 -7.86 11.56 0.27
CA ASN A 87 -9.15 12.20 0.01
C ASN A 87 -10.29 11.65 0.91
N GLY A 88 -9.96 10.86 1.93
CA GLY A 88 -10.93 10.23 2.81
C GLY A 88 -11.51 8.91 2.28
N ALA A 89 -11.30 8.59 1.00
CA ALA A 89 -11.85 7.39 0.39
C ALA A 89 -11.01 6.13 0.65
N TYR A 90 -11.66 4.98 0.56
CA TYR A 90 -11.01 3.67 0.52
C TYR A 90 -11.11 3.09 -0.89
N LEU A 91 -10.18 2.22 -1.24
CA LEU A 91 -10.27 1.44 -2.46
C LEU A 91 -11.49 0.51 -2.36
N LYS A 92 -12.42 0.68 -3.29
CA LYS A 92 -13.65 -0.11 -3.37
C LYS A 92 -13.61 -0.95 -4.65
N THR A 93 -14.03 -2.21 -4.55
CA THR A 93 -14.21 -3.09 -5.72
C THR A 93 -15.68 -3.48 -5.82
N PRO A 94 -16.24 -3.54 -7.04
CA PRO A 94 -17.55 -4.12 -7.23
C PRO A 94 -17.52 -5.62 -6.92
N SER A 95 -18.59 -6.12 -6.30
CA SER A 95 -18.86 -7.54 -6.09
C SER A 95 -20.34 -7.82 -6.27
N ILE A 96 -20.67 -8.97 -6.84
CA ILE A 96 -22.05 -9.43 -6.95
C ILE A 96 -22.46 -10.02 -5.61
N VAL A 97 -23.61 -9.62 -5.07
CA VAL A 97 -24.16 -10.22 -3.85
C VAL A 97 -24.67 -11.63 -4.18
N PRO A 98 -24.17 -12.69 -3.51
CA PRO A 98 -24.55 -14.07 -3.81
C PRO A 98 -26.08 -14.27 -3.80
N GLY A 99 -26.60 -14.91 -4.85
CA GLY A 99 -28.04 -15.15 -4.99
C GLY A 99 -28.85 -13.97 -5.53
N THR A 100 -28.20 -12.87 -5.93
CA THR A 100 -28.86 -11.71 -6.55
C THR A 100 -28.08 -11.25 -7.80
N ASN A 101 -28.70 -10.40 -8.63
CA ASN A 101 -28.03 -9.67 -9.71
C ASN A 101 -27.59 -8.26 -9.27
N VAL A 102 -27.57 -7.98 -7.97
CA VAL A 102 -27.21 -6.66 -7.44
C VAL A 102 -25.69 -6.59 -7.24
N MET A 103 -25.09 -5.55 -7.79
CA MET A 103 -23.66 -5.26 -7.62
C MET A 103 -23.49 -4.24 -6.48
N THR A 104 -22.64 -4.57 -5.52
CA THR A 104 -22.29 -3.70 -4.38
C THR A 104 -20.81 -3.40 -4.38
N ASN A 105 -20.44 -2.22 -3.88
CA ASN A 105 -19.04 -1.82 -3.73
C ASN A 105 -18.56 -2.21 -2.33
N HIS A 106 -17.50 -3.01 -2.27
CA HIS A 106 -16.86 -3.42 -1.01
C HIS A 106 -15.50 -2.79 -0.88
N VAL A 107 -15.15 -2.36 0.34
CA VAL A 107 -13.78 -1.95 0.65
C VAL A 107 -12.85 -3.14 0.46
N VAL A 108 -11.75 -2.91 -0.24
CA VAL A 108 -10.71 -3.91 -0.42
C VAL A 108 -9.91 -4.00 0.87
N SER A 109 -9.89 -5.18 1.48
CA SER A 109 -9.03 -5.48 2.63
C SER A 109 -7.98 -6.52 2.24
N ILE A 110 -6.77 -6.37 2.77
CA ILE A 110 -5.66 -7.31 2.56
C ILE A 110 -5.12 -7.85 3.88
N SER A 111 -4.46 -9.00 3.83
CA SER A 111 -3.70 -9.55 4.95
C SER A 111 -2.30 -9.94 4.49
N VAL A 112 -1.29 -9.43 5.16
CA VAL A 112 0.12 -9.56 4.76
C VAL A 112 1.02 -9.93 5.93
N PRO A 113 2.10 -10.70 5.70
CA PRO A 113 3.13 -10.91 6.71
C PRO A 113 3.77 -9.59 7.12
N SER A 114 3.92 -9.37 8.43
CA SER A 114 4.47 -8.12 8.98
C SER A 114 5.87 -7.74 8.47
N HIS A 115 6.72 -8.74 8.22
CA HIS A 115 8.07 -8.49 7.71
C HIS A 115 8.10 -7.99 6.26
N LEU A 116 6.94 -7.96 5.57
CA LEU A 116 6.77 -7.44 4.22
C LEU A 116 5.93 -6.15 4.21
N VAL A 117 5.92 -5.41 5.33
CA VAL A 117 5.31 -4.09 5.44
C VAL A 117 6.35 -3.05 5.83
N GLU A 118 6.11 -1.80 5.47
CA GLU A 118 6.81 -0.63 6.01
C GLU A 118 5.81 0.26 6.74
N LEU A 119 6.17 0.75 7.92
CA LEU A 119 5.30 1.59 8.73
C LEU A 119 5.31 3.02 8.21
N MET A 120 4.13 3.62 8.05
CA MET A 120 4.02 4.99 7.57
C MET A 120 3.62 5.92 8.72
N ASN A 121 4.30 7.06 8.82
CA ASN A 121 3.93 8.15 9.72
C ASN A 121 3.50 9.35 8.86
N PRO A 122 2.22 9.43 8.46
CA PRO A 122 1.76 10.54 7.65
C PRO A 122 1.75 11.84 8.45
N SER A 123 1.91 12.96 7.77
CA SER A 123 1.61 14.27 8.32
C SER A 123 0.09 14.49 8.34
N ILE A 124 -0.42 15.16 9.37
CA ILE A 124 -1.81 15.63 9.41
C ILE A 124 -1.84 17.05 8.86
N MET A 125 -2.72 17.30 7.89
CA MET A 125 -2.89 18.60 7.26
C MET A 125 -4.36 18.92 7.00
N LYS A 126 -4.65 20.16 6.62
CA LYS A 126 -5.99 20.62 6.30
C LYS A 126 -6.34 20.26 4.85
N ALA A 127 -7.43 19.54 4.63
CA ALA A 127 -7.75 18.97 3.33
C ALA A 127 -8.14 20.04 2.30
N SER A 128 -8.95 21.03 2.70
CA SER A 128 -9.36 22.14 1.82
C SER A 128 -8.22 23.02 1.31
N ASP A 129 -7.04 22.96 1.93
CA ASP A 129 -5.87 23.71 1.48
C ASP A 129 -5.17 23.02 0.29
N HIS A 130 -5.46 21.74 0.04
CA HIS A 130 -4.74 20.93 -0.94
C HIS A 130 -5.61 20.09 -1.88
N LEU A 131 -6.87 19.83 -1.52
CA LEU A 131 -7.82 19.08 -2.33
C LEU A 131 -8.87 20.02 -2.93
N LEU A 132 -9.29 19.69 -4.15
CA LEU A 132 -10.42 20.38 -4.77
C LEU A 132 -11.72 19.99 -4.04
N PRO A 133 -12.75 20.87 -3.99
CA PRO A 133 -13.98 20.58 -3.26
C PRO A 133 -14.63 19.24 -3.61
N GLN A 134 -14.60 18.83 -4.89
CA GLN A 134 -15.12 17.54 -5.32
C GLN A 134 -14.36 16.33 -4.75
N ASP A 135 -13.09 16.50 -4.38
CA ASP A 135 -12.25 15.45 -3.80
C ASP A 135 -12.33 15.43 -2.27
N THR A 136 -13.07 16.37 -1.65
CA THR A 136 -13.26 16.42 -0.20
C THR A 136 -14.51 15.69 0.30
N VAL A 137 -15.28 15.08 -0.60
CA VAL A 137 -16.59 14.46 -0.29
C VAL A 137 -16.48 13.35 0.77
N GLU A 138 -15.38 12.59 0.78
CA GLU A 138 -15.14 11.52 1.77
C GLU A 138 -14.23 11.97 2.93
N VAL A 139 -13.77 13.24 2.94
CA VAL A 139 -12.98 13.79 4.04
C VAL A 139 -13.86 14.00 5.27
N ASN A 140 -13.29 13.82 6.47
CA ASN A 140 -14.04 13.99 7.71
C ASN A 140 -14.47 15.46 7.94
N SER A 141 -15.45 15.64 8.83
CA SER A 141 -16.01 16.95 9.17
C SER A 141 -15.02 17.95 9.78
N ASN A 142 -13.83 17.50 10.21
CA ASN A 142 -12.80 18.36 10.79
C ASN A 142 -11.83 18.89 9.72
N ASP A 143 -12.11 18.64 8.43
CA ASP A 143 -11.28 19.07 7.30
C ASP A 143 -9.80 18.68 7.45
N SER A 144 -9.54 17.57 8.14
CA SER A 144 -8.20 17.08 8.44
C SER A 144 -7.92 15.83 7.62
N THR A 145 -6.75 15.73 7.02
CA THR A 145 -6.36 14.56 6.23
C THR A 145 -4.89 14.19 6.44
N TRP A 146 -4.49 13.08 5.81
CA TRP A 146 -3.16 12.53 5.86
C TRP A 146 -2.40 12.84 4.58
N ALA A 147 -1.12 13.14 4.73
CA ALA A 147 -0.22 13.32 3.61
C ALA A 147 1.12 12.63 3.79
N LEU A 148 1.65 12.10 2.68
CA LEU A 148 2.93 11.41 2.59
C LEU A 148 3.76 12.05 1.47
N SER A 149 5.04 12.32 1.73
CA SER A 149 5.94 12.80 0.69
C SER A 149 6.28 11.69 -0.29
N ASP A 150 6.58 12.06 -1.54
CA ASP A 150 7.10 11.12 -2.53
C ASP A 150 8.39 10.45 -2.03
N GLU A 151 9.30 11.20 -1.38
CA GLU A 151 10.52 10.64 -0.78
C GLU A 151 10.22 9.50 0.22
N ALA A 152 9.21 9.65 1.08
CA ALA A 152 8.82 8.62 2.03
C ALA A 152 8.28 7.37 1.31
N LEU A 153 7.49 7.56 0.25
CA LEU A 153 6.94 6.48 -0.56
C LEU A 153 8.04 5.73 -1.34
N GLN A 154 8.97 6.46 -1.99
CA GLN A 154 10.12 5.88 -2.69
C GLN A 154 11.03 5.10 -1.74
N THR A 155 11.30 5.67 -0.56
CA THR A 155 12.08 5.00 0.48
C THR A 155 11.40 3.70 0.92
N ALA A 156 10.08 3.74 1.12
CA ALA A 156 9.31 2.56 1.48
C ALA A 156 9.35 1.48 0.39
N ILE A 157 9.22 1.86 -0.88
CA ILE A 157 9.34 0.93 -2.02
C ILE A 157 10.71 0.26 -2.00
N ALA A 158 11.79 1.04 -1.88
CA ALA A 158 13.15 0.50 -1.84
C ALA A 158 13.34 -0.49 -0.69
N LEU A 159 12.90 -0.13 0.52
CA LEU A 159 12.99 -1.00 1.71
C LEU A 159 12.18 -2.29 1.56
N LEU A 160 10.96 -2.21 1.05
CA LEU A 160 10.12 -3.37 0.78
C LEU A 160 10.77 -4.29 -0.25
N TRP A 161 11.37 -3.71 -1.30
CA TRP A 161 12.01 -4.51 -2.34
C TRP A 161 13.21 -5.28 -1.80
N GLU A 162 14.05 -4.59 -1.02
CA GLU A 162 15.19 -5.21 -0.34
C GLU A 162 14.77 -6.32 0.62
N ARG A 163 13.66 -6.15 1.35
CA ARG A 163 13.12 -7.21 2.24
C ARG A 163 12.66 -8.44 1.47
N ILE A 164 11.99 -8.27 0.33
CA ILE A 164 11.56 -9.39 -0.51
C ILE A 164 12.77 -10.13 -1.07
N LYS A 165 13.76 -9.41 -1.61
CA LYS A 165 15.01 -10.03 -2.11
C LYS A 165 15.72 -10.81 -1.01
N LYS A 166 15.94 -10.17 0.15
CA LYS A 166 16.61 -10.78 1.30
C LYS A 166 15.91 -12.02 1.83
N SER A 167 14.59 -12.04 1.76
CA SER A 167 13.75 -13.13 2.27
C SER A 167 13.39 -14.17 1.19
N ALA A 168 13.90 -14.00 -0.04
CA ALA A 168 13.60 -14.83 -1.20
C ALA A 168 12.10 -15.06 -1.41
N VAL A 169 11.29 -14.03 -1.21
CA VAL A 169 9.83 -14.13 -1.32
C VAL A 169 9.45 -14.29 -2.79
N LEU A 170 8.73 -15.36 -3.10
CA LEU A 170 8.20 -15.58 -4.44
C LEU A 170 7.17 -14.51 -4.78
N LEU A 171 7.25 -13.90 -5.97
CA LEU A 171 6.27 -12.89 -6.40
C LEU A 171 4.84 -13.43 -6.36
N THR A 172 4.65 -14.72 -6.65
CA THR A 172 3.34 -15.39 -6.58
C THR A 172 2.76 -15.50 -5.17
N SER A 173 3.56 -15.30 -4.12
CA SER A 173 3.12 -15.28 -2.73
C SER A 173 2.74 -13.87 -2.23
N ILE A 174 3.06 -12.83 -3.00
CA ILE A 174 2.63 -11.46 -2.70
C ILE A 174 1.10 -11.39 -2.86
N CYS A 175 0.45 -10.72 -1.89
CA CYS A 175 -1.00 -10.55 -1.85
C CYS A 175 -1.52 -9.97 -3.17
N MET A 176 -2.58 -10.57 -3.72
CA MET A 176 -3.22 -10.10 -4.95
C MET A 176 -4.47 -9.29 -4.59
N VAL A 177 -4.60 -8.13 -5.20
CA VAL A 177 -5.76 -7.25 -5.10
C VAL A 177 -6.48 -7.24 -6.43
N SER A 178 -7.77 -7.58 -6.41
CA SER A 178 -8.64 -7.62 -7.60
C SER A 178 -9.16 -6.24 -8.01
N ALA A 179 -8.31 -5.20 -7.96
CA ALA A 179 -8.65 -3.87 -8.44
C ALA A 179 -7.98 -3.64 -9.80
N HIS A 180 -8.74 -3.11 -10.76
CA HIS A 180 -8.15 -2.52 -11.95
C HIS A 180 -7.31 -1.31 -11.52
N CYS A 181 -6.05 -1.30 -11.91
CA CYS A 181 -5.14 -0.17 -11.73
C CYS A 181 -4.44 0.00 -13.06
N ASP A 182 -4.44 1.22 -13.60
CA ASP A 182 -3.85 1.51 -14.90
C ASP A 182 -2.32 1.22 -14.87
N ILE A 183 -1.97 0.03 -15.37
CA ILE A 183 -0.69 -0.48 -15.92
C ILE A 183 0.61 -0.10 -15.18
N PHE A 184 1.33 -1.13 -14.71
CA PHE A 184 2.75 -1.07 -14.31
C PHE A 184 3.62 -1.94 -15.24
N PRO A 185 4.72 -1.43 -15.83
CA PRO A 185 5.69 -2.27 -16.51
C PRO A 185 6.61 -2.95 -15.51
N TYR A 186 6.68 -4.28 -15.58
CA TYR A 186 7.66 -5.07 -14.84
C TYR A 186 9.10 -4.58 -15.09
N GLN A 187 9.90 -4.51 -14.03
CA GLN A 187 11.33 -4.79 -14.16
C GLN A 187 11.52 -6.30 -13.97
N THR A 188 11.32 -7.08 -15.03
CA THR A 188 11.89 -8.42 -15.08
C THR A 188 13.40 -8.27 -15.27
N GLN A 189 14.17 -8.47 -14.22
CA GLN A 189 15.62 -8.60 -14.34
C GLN A 189 15.93 -10.00 -14.89
N GLU A 190 15.58 -10.25 -16.15
CA GLU A 190 15.98 -11.47 -16.87
C GLU A 190 16.48 -11.09 -18.28
N HIS A 191 17.81 -11.21 -18.41
CA HIS A 191 18.60 -11.38 -19.63
C HIS A 191 18.80 -10.20 -20.61
N THR A 192 19.87 -9.43 -20.36
CA THR A 192 20.86 -9.15 -21.42
C THR A 192 21.57 -10.45 -21.82
N LEU A 193 21.55 -10.82 -23.11
CA LEU A 193 22.73 -11.07 -23.95
C LEU A 193 22.41 -11.73 -25.31
N PHE A 194 23.02 -11.14 -26.36
CA PHE A 194 23.18 -11.58 -27.77
C PHE A 194 21.96 -11.51 -28.71
N SER A 195 22.02 -10.99 -29.93
CA SER A 195 23.02 -10.22 -30.68
C SER A 195 22.30 -9.57 -31.89
N SER A 196 22.89 -8.48 -32.38
CA SER A 196 22.67 -7.83 -33.69
C SER A 196 22.36 -8.76 -34.88
N SER A 197 21.31 -8.39 -35.65
CA SER A 197 21.07 -8.30 -37.13
C SER A 197 21.84 -9.21 -38.13
N PRO A 198 21.38 -9.48 -39.39
CA PRO A 198 20.60 -8.59 -40.27
C PRO A 198 19.57 -9.24 -41.25
N CYS A 199 18.96 -8.38 -42.08
CA CYS A 199 18.09 -8.66 -43.24
C CYS A 199 18.67 -9.63 -44.30
N THR A 200 17.78 -10.42 -44.93
CA THR A 200 17.64 -10.86 -46.35
C THR A 200 16.68 -12.07 -46.36
N ASP A 201 15.74 -12.29 -47.28
CA ASP A 201 15.49 -11.82 -48.65
C ASP A 201 14.04 -11.33 -48.86
#